data_AF-A0AAV4ACD1-F1
#
_entry.id   AF-A0AAV4ACD1-F1
#
_cell.length_a   1.000
_cell.length_b   1.000
_cell.length_c   1.000
_cell.angle_alpha   90.00
_cell.angle_beta   90.00
_cell.angle_gamma   90.00
#
_symmetry.space_group_name_H-M   'P 1'
#
loop_
_entity.id
_entity.type
_entity.pdbx_description
1 polymer ?
#
loop_
_entity_poly.entity_id
_entity_poly.type
_entity_poly.pdbx_seq_one_letter_code
_entity_poly.pdbx_strand_id
1 'polypeptide(L)'
;MTMKKLEDVPAERKSERTKAQRRDFATWLLQNAQRYNFIYIDEAGINIWTKRTRGWARRGDRAVRIVQGRRGQNLTMTFAVNVLNGLVYHELHQGGMTAERFN
;
A
#
# COMPACT_ATOMS: atom_id res chain seq x y z
N MET A 1 3.11 -32.10 7.53
CA MET A 1 2.61 -31.18 6.48
C MET A 1 1.62 -30.22 7.11
N THR A 2 1.68 -28.93 6.79
CA THR A 2 0.77 -27.92 7.37
C THR A 2 0.09 -27.16 6.24
N MET A 3 -1.23 -27.04 6.30
CA MET A 3 -2.01 -26.32 5.29
C MET A 3 -1.69 -24.82 5.37
N LYS A 4 -1.34 -24.20 4.24
CA LYS A 4 -1.05 -22.76 4.11
C LYS A 4 -2.08 -22.10 3.20
N LYS A 5 -2.33 -20.81 3.43
CA LYS A 5 -3.17 -19.99 2.56
C LYS A 5 -2.48 -19.80 1.20
N LEU A 6 -3.24 -19.94 0.12
CA LEU A 6 -2.78 -19.62 -1.23
C LEU A 6 -2.77 -18.10 -1.43
N GLU A 7 -1.73 -17.59 -2.07
CA GLU A 7 -1.63 -16.19 -2.52
C GLU A 7 -1.63 -16.18 -4.05
N ASP A 8 -2.53 -15.40 -4.64
CA ASP A 8 -2.56 -15.17 -6.07
C ASP A 8 -1.42 -14.20 -6.44
N VAL A 9 -0.37 -14.75 -7.02
CA VAL A 9 0.78 -13.98 -7.49
C VAL A 9 0.76 -13.99 -9.01
N PRO A 10 0.62 -12.83 -9.68
CA PRO A 10 0.73 -12.78 -11.15
C PRO A 10 2.04 -13.41 -11.60
N ALA A 11 1.98 -14.30 -12.59
CA ALA A 11 3.14 -15.04 -13.07
C ALA A 11 4.30 -14.10 -13.45
N GLU A 12 3.97 -12.94 -14.04
CA GLU A 12 4.94 -11.92 -14.43
C GLU A 12 5.72 -11.31 -13.26
N ARG A 13 5.10 -11.18 -12.06
CA ARG A 13 5.70 -10.50 -10.90
C ARG A 13 7.04 -11.12 -10.47
N LYS A 14 7.20 -12.41 -10.73
CA LYS A 14 8.39 -13.21 -10.44
C LYS A 14 9.06 -13.78 -11.69
N SER A 15 8.71 -13.29 -12.88
CA SER A 15 9.38 -13.69 -14.12
C SER A 15 10.87 -13.30 -14.09
N GLU A 16 11.71 -14.06 -14.78
CA GLU A 16 13.15 -13.75 -14.89
C GLU A 16 13.38 -12.37 -15.52
N ARG A 17 12.53 -11.99 -16.49
CA ARG A 17 12.54 -10.65 -17.08
C ARG A 17 12.34 -9.56 -16.02
N THR A 18 11.32 -9.67 -15.17
CA THR A 18 11.04 -8.68 -14.12
C THR A 18 12.14 -8.66 -13.05
N LYS A 19 12.75 -9.82 -12.74
CA LYS A 19 13.90 -9.87 -11.83
C LYS A 19 15.13 -9.16 -12.41
N ALA A 20 15.41 -9.37 -13.69
CA ALA A 20 16.49 -8.69 -14.40
C ALA A 20 16.29 -7.17 -14.40
N GLN A 21 15.09 -6.70 -14.78
CA GLN A 21 14.75 -5.28 -14.74
C GLN A 21 14.90 -4.66 -13.35
N ARG A 22 14.48 -5.36 -12.29
CA ARG A 22 14.67 -4.91 -10.91
C ARG A 22 16.15 -4.81 -10.52
N ARG A 23 16.98 -5.77 -10.95
CA ARG A 23 18.43 -5.75 -10.71
C ARG A 23 19.10 -4.58 -11.42
N ASP A 24 18.75 -4.35 -12.69
CA ASP A 24 19.30 -3.26 -13.49
C ASP A 24 18.93 -1.90 -12.88
N PHE A 25 17.65 -1.73 -12.51
CA PHE A 25 17.19 -0.54 -11.82
C PHE A 25 17.87 -0.33 -10.47
N ALA A 26 18.00 -1.37 -9.64
CA ALA A 26 18.66 -1.27 -8.34
C ALA A 26 20.14 -0.89 -8.49
N THR A 27 20.82 -1.45 -9.50
CA THR A 27 22.22 -1.11 -9.80
C THR A 27 22.35 0.36 -10.20
N TRP A 28 21.49 0.81 -11.12
CA TRP A 28 21.42 2.21 -11.53
C TRP A 28 21.11 3.13 -10.34
N LEU A 29 20.14 2.78 -9.49
CA LEU A 29 19.76 3.58 -8.34
C LEU A 29 20.92 3.73 -7.36
N LEU A 30 21.62 2.64 -7.03
CA LEU A 30 22.77 2.67 -6.12
C LEU A 30 23.92 3.54 -6.65
N GLN A 31 24.20 3.50 -7.97
CA GLN A 31 25.23 4.32 -8.59
C GLN A 31 24.89 5.82 -8.59
N ASN A 32 23.60 6.15 -8.53
CA ASN A 32 23.08 7.51 -8.69
C ASN A 32 22.50 8.10 -7.40
N ALA A 33 22.30 7.30 -6.36
CA ALA A 33 21.70 7.69 -5.07
C ALA A 33 22.41 8.87 -4.40
N GLN A 34 23.72 9.01 -4.60
CA GLN A 34 24.52 10.11 -4.06
C GLN A 34 24.64 11.31 -5.02
N ARG A 35 24.22 11.14 -6.29
CA ARG A 35 24.39 12.15 -7.34
C ARG A 35 23.16 13.03 -7.52
N TYR A 36 21.97 12.49 -7.23
CA TYR A 36 20.71 13.19 -7.41
C TYR A 36 19.88 13.20 -6.14
N ASN A 37 19.13 14.28 -5.94
CA ASN A 37 18.09 14.35 -4.93
C ASN A 37 16.80 13.73 -5.49
N PHE A 38 16.58 12.44 -5.22
CA PHE A 38 15.38 11.75 -5.67
C PHE A 38 14.16 12.11 -4.83
N ILE A 39 13.05 12.35 -5.52
CA ILE A 39 11.71 12.43 -4.92
C ILE A 39 10.98 11.14 -5.27
N TYR A 40 10.61 10.37 -4.25
CA TYR A 40 9.85 9.13 -4.38
C TYR A 40 8.37 9.45 -4.20
N ILE A 41 7.54 9.06 -5.17
CA ILE A 41 6.11 9.29 -5.17
C ILE A 41 5.42 7.93 -5.09
N ASP A 42 4.46 7.79 -4.17
CA ASP A 42 3.66 6.57 -4.05
C ASP A 42 2.25 6.89 -3.53
N GLU A 43 1.37 5.89 -3.62
CA GLU A 43 -0.01 5.95 -3.19
C GLU A 43 -0.34 4.86 -2.18
N ALA A 44 -1.09 5.22 -1.15
CA ALA A 44 -1.59 4.29 -0.15
C ALA A 44 -3.10 4.38 0.00
N GLY A 45 -3.78 3.24 -0.16
CA GLY A 45 -5.19 3.11 0.17
C GLY A 45 -5.42 3.03 1.68
N ILE A 46 -6.15 4.00 2.23
CA ILE A 46 -6.56 4.05 3.63
C ILE A 46 -8.03 3.67 3.73
N ASN A 47 -8.29 2.53 4.36
CA ASN A 47 -9.64 2.14 4.70
C ASN A 47 -10.05 2.83 6.02
N ILE A 48 -10.88 3.87 5.93
CA ILE A 48 -11.40 4.60 7.09
C ILE A 48 -12.23 3.67 7.99
N TRP A 49 -12.82 2.62 7.42
CA TRP A 49 -13.52 1.58 8.15
C TRP A 49 -12.55 0.55 8.74
N THR A 50 -11.56 1.03 9.49
CA THR A 50 -10.72 0.16 10.30
C THR A 50 -11.53 -0.37 11.47
N LYS A 51 -11.54 -1.71 11.61
CA LYS A 51 -12.49 -2.41 12.46
C LYS A 51 -11.75 -3.30 13.45
N ARG A 52 -12.06 -3.23 14.75
CA ARG A 52 -11.50 -4.20 15.72
C ARG A 52 -11.85 -5.63 15.29
N THR A 53 -10.86 -6.49 15.16
CA THR A 53 -11.04 -7.90 14.73
C THR A 53 -11.24 -8.85 15.91
N ARG A 54 -11.02 -8.37 17.14
CA ARG A 54 -11.09 -9.14 18.38
C ARG A 54 -11.89 -8.37 19.45
N GLY A 55 -12.62 -9.11 20.28
CA GLY A 55 -13.42 -8.59 21.38
C GLY A 55 -13.69 -9.71 22.40
N TRP A 56 -14.25 -9.33 23.55
CA TRP A 56 -14.56 -10.27 24.63
C TRP A 56 -16.07 -10.54 24.65
N ALA A 57 -16.44 -11.78 24.91
CA ALA A 57 -17.81 -12.20 25.20
C ALA A 57 -17.77 -13.20 26.35
N ARG A 58 -18.91 -13.40 27.02
CA ARG A 58 -19.02 -14.42 28.06
C ARG A 58 -18.85 -15.80 27.45
N ARG A 59 -18.45 -16.78 28.27
CA ARG A 59 -18.31 -18.16 27.82
C ARG A 59 -19.67 -18.70 27.36
N GLY A 60 -19.74 -19.17 26.12
CA GLY A 60 -20.99 -19.60 25.47
C GLY A 60 -21.57 -18.56 24.51
N ASP A 61 -21.15 -17.30 24.60
CA ASP A 61 -21.63 -16.23 23.72
C ASP A 61 -20.65 -15.93 22.58
N ARG A 62 -21.20 -15.49 21.45
CA ARG A 62 -20.40 -14.98 20.33
C ARG A 62 -20.04 -13.51 20.59
N ALA A 63 -18.76 -13.17 20.47
CA ALA A 63 -18.34 -11.78 20.38
C ALA A 63 -18.78 -11.19 19.04
N VAL A 64 -19.85 -10.39 19.06
CA VAL A 64 -20.44 -9.74 17.87
C VAL A 64 -20.25 -8.24 17.95
N ARG A 65 -19.91 -7.61 16.82
CA ARG A 65 -19.95 -6.16 16.66
C ARG A 65 -21.13 -5.78 15.78
N ILE A 66 -22.05 -4.99 16.32
CA ILE A 66 -23.11 -4.36 15.55
C ILE A 66 -22.48 -3.19 14.79
N VAL A 67 -22.66 -3.16 13.48
CA VAL A 67 -22.17 -2.09 12.61
C VAL A 67 -23.29 -1.52 11.77
N GLN A 68 -23.25 -0.22 11.50
CA GLN A 68 -24.17 0.40 10.54
C GLN A 68 -23.84 -0.10 9.12
N GLY A 69 -24.86 -0.27 8.27
CA GLY A 69 -24.72 -0.83 6.91
C GLY A 69 -23.93 0.03 5.91
N ARG A 70 -23.47 1.22 6.31
CA ARG A 70 -22.64 2.09 5.46
C ARG A 70 -21.20 1.61 5.49
N ARG A 71 -20.68 1.16 4.35
CA ARG A 71 -19.23 0.94 4.18
C ARG A 71 -18.58 2.32 4.11
N GLY A 72 -17.64 2.61 5.03
CA GLY A 72 -16.84 3.83 4.95
C GLY A 72 -16.12 3.92 3.60
N GLN A 73 -15.96 5.12 3.07
CA GLN A 73 -15.24 5.33 1.81
C GLN A 73 -13.76 5.00 2.00
N ASN A 74 -13.13 4.42 0.97
CA ASN A 74 -11.68 4.31 0.93
C ASN A 74 -11.10 5.67 0.54
N LEU A 75 -10.10 6.12 1.28
CA LEU A 75 -9.28 7.26 0.90
C LEU A 75 -8.03 6.74 0.19
N THR A 76 -7.56 7.50 -0.78
CA THR A 76 -6.23 7.33 -1.35
C THR A 76 -5.38 8.49 -0.89
N MET A 77 -4.25 8.17 -0.28
CA MET A 77 -3.23 9.14 0.08
C MET A 77 -2.10 9.05 -0.93
N THR A 78 -1.84 10.16 -1.63
CA THR A 78 -0.68 10.31 -2.50
C THR A 78 0.37 11.09 -1.74
N PHE A 79 1.62 10.66 -1.79
CA PHE A 79 2.69 11.34 -1.08
C PHE A 79 3.98 11.32 -1.87
N ALA A 80 4.75 12.39 -1.72
CA ALA A 80 6.08 12.54 -2.28
C ALA A 80 7.07 12.72 -1.13
N VAL A 81 8.12 11.91 -1.09
CA VAL A 81 9.16 11.94 -0.05
C VAL A 81 10.54 12.04 -0.66
N ASN A 82 11.47 12.71 0.03
CA ASN A 82 12.88 12.68 -0.32
C ASN A 82 13.74 12.43 0.92
N VAL A 83 14.99 12.04 0.70
CA VAL A 83 15.92 11.72 1.78
C VAL A 83 16.32 12.95 2.59
N LEU A 84 16.38 14.14 1.95
CA LEU A 84 16.90 15.35 2.59
C LEU A 84 15.86 16.10 3.42
N ASN A 85 14.60 16.16 2.96
CA ASN A 85 13.54 16.96 3.57
C ASN A 85 12.41 16.11 4.16
N GLY A 86 12.41 14.78 3.95
CA GLY A 86 11.32 13.91 4.38
C GLY A 86 10.11 14.08 3.49
N LEU A 87 8.95 14.45 4.05
CA LEU A 87 7.70 14.61 3.30
C LEU A 87 7.69 15.93 2.52
N VAL A 88 7.65 15.84 1.20
CA VAL A 88 7.66 16.98 0.28
C VAL A 88 6.24 17.39 -0.11
N TYR A 89 5.36 16.42 -0.32
CA TYR A 89 3.97 16.66 -0.67
C TYR A 89 3.10 15.53 -0.13
N HIS A 90 1.86 15.83 0.24
CA HIS A 90 0.84 14.83 0.46
C HIS A 90 -0.54 15.36 0.09
N GLU A 91 -1.39 14.46 -0.40
CA GLU A 91 -2.79 14.76 -0.66
C GLU A 91 -3.65 13.55 -0.30
N LEU A 92 -4.83 13.83 0.23
CA LEU A 92 -5.81 12.82 0.59
C LEU A 92 -7.08 13.06 -0.22
N HIS A 93 -7.53 12.04 -0.94
CA HIS A 93 -8.74 12.13 -1.73
C HIS A 93 -9.61 10.89 -1.60
N GLN A 94 -10.89 11.05 -1.93
CA GLN A 94 -11.86 9.97 -1.92
C GLN A 94 -11.81 9.22 -3.26
N GLY A 95 -11.86 7.90 -3.20
CA GLY A 95 -11.78 7.06 -4.40
C GLY A 95 -10.34 6.70 -4.78
N GLY A 96 -10.16 6.12 -5.97
CA GLY A 96 -8.85 5.75 -6.50
C GLY A 96 -8.22 6.87 -7.33
N MET A 97 -6.91 6.81 -7.53
CA MET A 97 -6.21 7.74 -8.41
C MET A 97 -6.62 7.54 -9.87
N THR A 98 -6.84 8.66 -10.57
CA THR A 98 -7.09 8.70 -12.02
C THR A 98 -5.95 9.44 -12.72
N ALA A 99 -5.75 9.17 -14.01
CA ALA A 99 -4.73 9.85 -14.80
C ALA A 99 -4.93 11.38 -14.85
N GLU A 100 -6.19 11.83 -14.91
CA GLU A 100 -6.53 13.26 -14.87
C GLU A 100 -6.08 13.93 -13.56
N ARG A 101 -6.17 13.20 -12.45
CA ARG A 101 -5.80 13.72 -11.13
C ARG A 101 -4.30 13.67 -10.86
N PHE A 102 -3.58 12.80 -11.58
CA PHE A 102 -2.13 12.68 -11.47
C PHE A 102 -1.38 13.72 -12.34
N ASN A 103 -2.03 14.25 -13.38
CA ASN A 103 -1.50 15.29 -14.27
C ASN A 103 -1.55 16.68 -13.63
#